data_AF-Q1D8U0-F1
#
_entry.id   AF-Q1D8U0-F1
#
_cell.length_a   1.000
_cell.length_b   1.000
_cell.length_c   1.000
_cell.angle_alpha   90.00
_cell.angle_beta   90.00
_cell.angle_gamma   90.00
#
_symmetry.space_group_name_H-M   'P 1'
#
loop_
_entity.id
_entity.type
_entity.pdbx_description
1 polymer ?
#
loop_
_entity_poly.entity_id
_entity_poly.type
_entity_poly.pdbx_seq_one_letter_code
_entity_poly.pdbx_strand_id
1 'polypeptide(L)'
;MHVGSEQAERGISALVGRMADGFSRLVTQHLQLARMELAEDVKATGLDVAMIVAFVPFILVGYGFVCAALAAWLSTWLGWAGALAGIGLLNLVGGAGGAMWAVNRLKARRMMDDTSQELSLSMAALTNAAPSASVNALQGTNREIFKEPPHGR
;
A
#
# COMPACT_ATOMS: atom_id res chain seq x y z
N MET A 1 25.72 39.54 -22.39
CA MET A 1 24.43 38.93 -22.80
C MET A 1 24.01 37.95 -21.69
N HIS A 2 23.20 38.39 -20.71
CA HIS A 2 22.78 37.52 -19.59
C HIS A 2 21.34 37.78 -19.08
N VAL A 3 20.54 38.59 -19.79
CA VAL A 3 19.20 39.02 -19.33
C VAL A 3 18.06 38.05 -19.71
N GLY A 4 18.33 37.01 -20.51
CA GLY A 4 17.31 36.08 -21.00
C GLY A 4 16.96 34.93 -20.05
N SER A 5 17.89 34.50 -19.19
CA SER A 5 17.71 33.39 -18.24
C SER A 5 16.81 33.76 -17.07
N GLU A 6 16.92 34.99 -16.56
CA GLU A 6 16.14 35.47 -15.41
C GLU A 6 14.64 35.63 -15.74
N GLN A 7 14.30 36.00 -16.97
CA GLN A 7 12.90 36.04 -17.42
C GLN A 7 12.32 34.64 -17.65
N ALA A 8 13.12 33.70 -18.14
CA ALA A 8 12.70 32.31 -18.30
C ALA A 8 12.43 31.64 -16.94
N GLU A 9 13.30 31.83 -15.93
CA GLU A 9 13.09 31.31 -14.58
C GLU A 9 11.86 31.89 -13.89
N ARG A 10 11.58 33.19 -14.08
CA ARG A 10 10.36 33.82 -13.55
C ARG A 10 9.09 33.32 -14.26
N GLY A 11 9.16 33.08 -15.57
CA GLY A 11 8.05 32.52 -16.34
C GLY A 11 7.72 31.07 -15.95
N ILE A 12 8.76 30.25 -15.75
CA ILE A 12 8.62 28.84 -15.34
C ILE A 12 8.10 28.75 -13.90
N SER A 13 8.62 29.56 -12.97
CA SER A 13 8.13 29.58 -11.59
C SER A 13 6.67 30.06 -11.48
N ALA A 14 6.26 31.04 -12.29
CA ALA A 14 4.87 31.48 -12.37
C ALA A 14 3.91 30.44 -13.00
N LEU A 15 4.42 29.56 -13.87
CA LEU A 15 3.63 28.48 -14.45
C LEU A 15 3.48 27.31 -13.46
N VAL A 16 4.57 26.95 -12.79
CA VAL A 16 4.58 25.95 -11.70
C VAL A 16 3.68 26.38 -10.56
N GLY A 17 3.71 27.65 -10.15
CA GLY A 17 2.82 28.18 -9.11
C GLY A 17 1.34 28.03 -9.47
N ARG A 18 0.97 28.30 -10.73
CA ARG A 18 -0.42 28.13 -11.20
C ARG A 18 -0.85 26.66 -11.31
N MET A 19 0.05 25.75 -11.69
CA MET A 19 -0.23 24.32 -11.67
C MET A 19 -0.35 23.78 -10.24
N ALA A 20 0.50 24.24 -9.33
CA ALA A 20 0.44 23.90 -7.91
C ALA A 20 -0.85 24.39 -7.25
N ASP A 21 -1.30 25.62 -7.56
CA ASP A 21 -2.58 26.14 -7.08
C ASP A 21 -3.78 25.37 -7.66
N GLY A 22 -3.74 25.02 -8.95
CA GLY A 22 -4.76 24.20 -9.59
C GLY A 22 -4.86 22.80 -8.97
N PHE A 23 -3.71 22.16 -8.73
CA PHE A 23 -3.63 20.84 -8.11
C PHE A 23 -4.05 20.88 -6.63
N SER A 24 -3.60 21.91 -5.89
CA SER A 24 -4.01 22.17 -4.51
C SER A 24 -5.54 22.30 -4.40
N ARG A 25 -6.17 23.02 -5.33
CA ARG A 25 -7.62 23.22 -5.33
C ARG A 25 -8.40 21.93 -5.62
N LEU A 26 -7.94 21.12 -6.58
CA LEU A 26 -8.52 19.80 -6.89
C LEU A 26 -8.33 18.80 -5.73
N VAL A 27 -7.12 18.72 -5.18
CA VAL A 27 -6.79 17.85 -4.05
C VAL A 27 -7.59 18.24 -2.82
N THR A 28 -7.76 19.53 -2.54
CA THR A 28 -8.55 20.00 -1.39
C THR A 28 -10.02 19.63 -1.54
N GLN A 29 -10.56 19.67 -2.75
CA GLN A 29 -11.96 19.35 -3.03
C GLN A 29 -12.26 17.85 -2.87
N HIS A 30 -11.32 16.97 -3.27
CA HIS A 30 -11.43 15.53 -3.02
C HIS A 30 -11.06 15.14 -1.57
N LEU A 31 -10.15 15.86 -0.91
CA LEU A 31 -9.81 15.65 0.49
C LEU A 31 -10.95 16.03 1.43
N GLN A 32 -11.73 17.06 1.12
CA GLN A 32 -12.87 17.45 1.95
C GLN A 32 -13.97 16.38 1.92
N LEU A 33 -14.25 15.81 0.76
CA LEU A 33 -15.21 14.72 0.61
C LEU A 33 -14.69 13.43 1.28
N ALA A 34 -13.43 13.07 1.01
CA ALA A 34 -12.78 11.91 1.63
C ALA A 34 -12.70 12.04 3.15
N ARG A 35 -12.45 13.23 3.71
CA ARG A 35 -12.44 13.44 5.16
C ARG A 35 -13.81 13.31 5.80
N MET A 36 -14.87 13.71 5.12
CA MET A 36 -16.22 13.58 5.64
C MET A 36 -16.63 12.11 5.72
N GLU A 37 -16.34 11.35 4.68
CA GLU A 37 -16.59 9.91 4.61
C GLU A 37 -15.68 9.12 5.59
N LEU A 38 -14.38 9.44 5.65
CA LEU A 38 -13.46 8.86 6.64
C LEU A 38 -13.87 9.18 8.08
N ALA A 39 -14.36 10.38 8.38
CA ALA A 39 -14.75 10.74 9.73
C ALA A 39 -15.99 9.94 10.19
N GLU A 40 -16.93 9.68 9.28
CA GLU A 40 -18.11 8.86 9.55
C GLU A 40 -17.72 7.40 9.76
N ASP A 41 -16.89 6.85 8.86
CA ASP A 41 -16.45 5.46 8.89
C ASP A 41 -15.54 5.16 10.10
N VAL A 42 -14.65 6.10 10.45
CA VAL A 42 -13.82 6.05 11.68
C VAL A 42 -14.66 6.16 12.94
N LYS A 43 -15.79 6.89 12.93
CA LYS A 43 -16.64 7.03 14.11
C LYS A 43 -17.46 5.77 14.36
N ALA A 44 -18.00 5.15 13.30
CA ALA A 44 -18.71 3.87 13.41
C ALA A 44 -17.76 2.72 13.77
N THR A 45 -16.67 2.58 13.03
CA THR A 45 -15.67 1.51 13.25
C THR A 45 -14.87 1.72 14.54
N GLY A 46 -14.60 2.98 14.90
CA GLY A 46 -13.84 3.33 16.09
C GLY A 46 -14.55 2.96 17.39
N LEU A 47 -15.89 2.97 17.41
CA LEU A 47 -16.67 2.53 18.57
C LEU A 47 -16.53 1.01 18.79
N ASP A 48 -16.65 0.23 17.72
CA ASP A 48 -16.48 -1.23 17.77
C ASP A 48 -15.06 -1.62 18.19
N VAL A 49 -14.05 -0.95 17.62
CA VAL A 49 -12.65 -1.13 18.02
C VAL A 49 -12.44 -0.72 19.47
N ALA A 50 -13.04 0.37 19.94
CA ALA A 50 -12.95 0.82 21.33
C ALA A 50 -13.58 -0.20 22.29
N MET A 51 -14.73 -0.78 21.94
CA MET A 51 -15.34 -1.86 22.71
C MET A 51 -14.41 -3.08 22.76
N ILE A 52 -13.87 -3.53 21.64
CA ILE A 52 -12.93 -4.67 21.60
C ILE A 52 -11.74 -4.39 22.52
N VAL A 53 -11.12 -3.20 22.41
CA VAL A 53 -9.99 -2.79 23.24
C VAL A 53 -10.35 -2.75 24.73
N ALA A 54 -11.58 -2.35 25.09
CA ALA A 54 -12.05 -2.35 26.47
C ALA A 54 -12.27 -3.76 27.03
N PHE A 55 -12.71 -4.73 26.21
CA PHE A 55 -12.92 -6.11 26.63
C PHE A 55 -11.64 -6.97 26.62
N VAL A 56 -10.64 -6.62 25.79
CA VAL A 56 -9.34 -7.31 25.74
C VAL A 56 -8.71 -7.52 27.12
N PRO A 57 -8.55 -6.50 28.00
CA PRO A 57 -7.93 -6.70 29.31
C PRO A 57 -8.74 -7.65 30.21
N PHE A 58 -10.08 -7.62 30.12
CA PHE A 58 -10.93 -8.52 30.91
C PHE A 58 -10.74 -9.99 30.49
N ILE A 59 -10.67 -10.24 29.18
CA ILE A 59 -10.34 -11.58 28.63
C ILE A 59 -8.93 -12.00 29.06
N LEU A 60 -7.96 -11.08 29.03
CA LEU A 60 -6.58 -11.36 29.43
C LEU A 60 -6.48 -11.80 30.89
N VAL A 61 -7.21 -11.12 31.79
CA VAL A 61 -7.29 -11.47 33.21
C VAL A 61 -7.92 -12.86 33.39
N GLY A 62 -9.04 -13.13 32.72
CA GLY A 62 -9.70 -14.44 32.78
C GLY A 62 -8.80 -15.58 32.27
N TYR A 63 -8.10 -15.34 31.16
CA TYR A 63 -7.15 -16.29 30.60
C TYR A 63 -5.98 -16.59 31.54
N GLY A 64 -5.44 -15.56 32.21
CA GLY A 64 -4.44 -15.73 33.26
C GLY A 64 -4.94 -16.57 34.42
N PHE A 65 -6.20 -16.38 34.84
CA PHE A 65 -6.82 -17.17 35.89
C PHE A 65 -7.03 -18.63 35.49
N VAL A 66 -7.43 -18.90 34.25
CA VAL A 66 -7.53 -20.26 33.68
C VAL A 66 -6.15 -20.92 33.63
N CYS A 67 -5.11 -20.20 33.21
CA CYS A 67 -3.74 -20.69 33.24
C CYS A 67 -3.27 -20.99 34.67
N ALA A 68 -3.59 -20.13 35.65
CA ALA A 68 -3.24 -20.36 37.05
C ALA A 68 -3.98 -21.58 37.63
N ALA A 69 -5.25 -21.77 37.29
CA ALA A 69 -6.04 -22.93 37.71
C ALA A 69 -5.51 -24.24 37.10
N LEU A 70 -5.15 -24.22 35.81
CA LEU A 70 -4.48 -25.34 35.14
C LEU A 70 -3.11 -25.61 35.78
N ALA A 71 -2.34 -24.58 36.13
CA ALA A 71 -1.04 -24.74 36.79
C ALA A 71 -1.22 -25.38 38.16
N ALA A 72 -2.18 -24.89 38.95
CA ALA A 72 -2.48 -25.43 40.27
C ALA A 72 -2.90 -26.91 40.17
N TRP A 73 -3.76 -27.25 39.20
CA TRP A 73 -4.15 -28.64 38.94
C TRP A 73 -2.94 -29.50 38.58
N LEU A 74 -2.12 -29.09 37.60
CA LEU A 74 -0.94 -29.86 37.18
C LEU A 74 0.12 -29.97 38.28
N SER A 75 0.20 -28.98 39.17
CA SER A 75 1.18 -28.97 40.26
C SER A 75 1.00 -30.14 41.23
N THR A 76 -0.21 -30.69 41.30
CA THR A 76 -0.51 -31.84 42.17
C THR A 76 0.19 -33.13 41.73
N TRP A 77 0.63 -33.23 40.46
CA TRP A 77 1.31 -34.41 39.92
C TRP A 77 2.80 -34.15 39.63
N LEU A 78 3.15 -32.96 39.14
CA LEU A 78 4.51 -32.63 38.66
C LEU A 78 5.27 -31.61 39.53
N GLY A 79 4.62 -31.08 40.58
CA GLY A 79 5.13 -29.94 41.33
C GLY A 79 4.97 -28.61 40.58
N TRP A 80 5.14 -27.50 41.30
CA TRP A 80 4.93 -26.14 40.78
C TRP A 80 5.83 -25.78 39.60
N ALA A 81 7.08 -26.26 39.60
CA ALA A 81 8.04 -25.99 38.52
C ALA A 81 7.62 -26.62 37.19
N GLY A 82 7.14 -27.88 37.20
CA GLY A 82 6.69 -28.57 36.00
C GLY A 82 5.38 -27.99 35.44
N ALA A 83 4.46 -27.60 36.33
CA ALA A 83 3.20 -26.98 35.93
C ALA A 83 3.38 -25.60 35.28
N LEU A 84 4.21 -24.73 35.88
CA LEU A 84 4.53 -23.42 35.32
C LEU A 84 5.33 -23.53 34.02
N ALA A 85 6.29 -24.47 33.95
CA ALA A 85 7.04 -24.72 32.72
C ALA A 85 6.12 -25.20 31.58
N GLY A 86 5.19 -26.12 31.86
CA GLY A 86 4.26 -26.65 30.85
C GLY A 86 3.31 -25.57 30.30
N ILE A 87 2.69 -24.79 31.19
CA ILE A 87 1.78 -23.72 30.77
C ILE A 87 2.53 -22.55 30.14
N GLY A 88 3.72 -22.23 30.65
CA GLY A 88 4.61 -21.24 30.06
C GLY A 88 5.03 -21.64 28.64
N LEU A 89 5.39 -22.90 28.41
CA LEU A 89 5.73 -23.40 27.08
C LEU A 89 4.53 -23.33 26.13
N LEU A 90 3.34 -23.74 26.59
CA LEU A 90 2.12 -23.67 25.80
C LEU A 90 1.79 -22.23 25.39
N ASN A 91 1.90 -21.30 26.33
CA ASN A 91 1.72 -19.87 26.09
C ASN A 91 2.78 -19.30 25.15
N LEU A 92 4.03 -19.75 25.28
CA LEU A 92 5.12 -19.32 24.42
C LEU A 92 4.91 -19.82 22.98
N VAL A 93 4.46 -21.05 22.80
CA VAL A 93 4.12 -21.61 21.48
C VAL A 93 2.90 -20.90 20.89
N GLY A 94 1.85 -20.69 21.69
CA GLY A 94 0.65 -19.98 21.25
C GLY A 94 0.94 -18.52 20.89
N GLY A 95 1.70 -17.81 21.73
CA GLY A 95 2.11 -16.43 21.51
C GLY A 95 3.08 -16.29 20.34
N ALA A 96 4.10 -17.14 20.25
CA ALA A 96 5.04 -17.13 19.12
C ALA A 96 4.34 -17.51 17.80
N GLY A 97 3.45 -18.50 17.82
CA GLY A 97 2.63 -18.88 16.67
C GLY A 97 1.73 -17.75 16.20
N GLY A 98 1.02 -17.11 17.13
CA GLY A 98 0.18 -15.94 16.85
C GLY A 98 0.98 -14.75 16.29
N ALA A 99 2.15 -14.47 16.88
CA ALA A 99 3.04 -13.41 16.40
C ALA A 99 3.57 -13.70 14.99
N MET A 100 4.02 -14.92 14.72
CA MET A 100 4.46 -15.33 13.39
C MET A 100 3.32 -15.24 12.37
N TRP A 101 2.11 -15.66 12.72
CA TRP A 101 0.94 -15.56 11.83
C TRP A 101 0.57 -14.11 11.54
N ALA A 102 0.59 -13.23 12.55
CA ALA A 102 0.33 -11.80 12.38
C ALA A 102 1.38 -11.13 11.47
N VAL A 103 2.66 -11.46 11.68
CA VAL A 103 3.77 -11.00 10.83
C VAL A 103 3.59 -11.52 9.40
N ASN A 104 3.22 -12.79 9.22
CA ASN A 104 3.04 -13.37 7.90
C ASN A 104 1.84 -12.75 7.16
N ARG A 105 0.76 -12.43 7.88
CA ARG A 105 -0.42 -11.74 7.35
C ARG A 105 -0.11 -10.29 6.94
N LEU A 106 0.75 -9.59 7.69
CA LEU A 106 1.24 -8.26 7.31
C LEU A 106 2.12 -8.32 6.06
N LYS A 107 3.01 -9.31 5.98
CA LYS A 107 3.83 -9.55 4.78
C LYS A 107 2.98 -9.86 3.55
N ALA A 108 1.94 -10.69 3.69
CA ALA A 108 1.04 -11.04 2.60
C ALA A 108 0.29 -9.82 2.04
N ARG A 109 -0.15 -8.88 2.90
CA ARG A 109 -0.78 -7.64 2.43
C ARG A 109 0.21 -6.74 1.68
N ARG A 110 1.43 -6.61 2.19
CA ARG A 110 2.47 -5.75 1.60
C ARG A 110 2.88 -6.20 0.19
N MET A 111 2.95 -7.51 -0.07
CA MET A 111 3.25 -8.04 -1.40
C MET A 111 2.15 -7.77 -2.44
N MET A 112 0.89 -7.66 -2.01
CA MET A 112 -0.23 -7.37 -2.89
C MET A 112 -0.24 -5.91 -3.38
N ASP A 113 0.22 -5.00 -2.52
CA ASP A 113 0.40 -3.58 -2.86
C ASP A 113 1.52 -3.41 -3.91
N ASP A 114 2.66 -4.08 -3.73
CA ASP A 114 3.78 -4.06 -4.69
C ASP A 114 3.35 -4.63 -6.07
N THR A 115 2.60 -5.74 -6.07
CA THR A 115 2.09 -6.34 -7.32
C THR A 115 1.11 -5.41 -8.04
N SER A 116 0.26 -4.72 -7.29
CA SER A 116 -0.69 -3.73 -7.85
C SER A 116 0.04 -2.50 -8.42
N GLN A 117 1.15 -2.11 -7.77
CA GLN A 117 1.99 -1.02 -8.22
C GLN A 117 2.76 -1.39 -9.50
N GLU A 118 3.29 -2.61 -9.59
CA GLU A 118 3.94 -3.12 -10.81
C GLU A 118 2.96 -3.31 -11.97
N LEU A 119 1.74 -3.77 -11.70
CA LEU A 119 0.67 -3.87 -12.71
C LEU A 119 0.28 -2.48 -13.25
N SER A 120 0.18 -1.49 -12.37
CA SER A 120 -0.11 -0.10 -12.78
C SER A 120 1.03 0.50 -13.59
N LEU A 121 2.27 0.21 -13.22
CA LEU A 121 3.47 0.66 -13.92
C LEU A 121 3.61 -0.03 -15.29
N SER A 122 3.27 -1.32 -15.37
CA SER A 122 3.23 -2.08 -16.62
C SER A 122 2.11 -1.62 -17.54
N MET A 123 0.93 -1.33 -17.00
CA MET A 123 -0.20 -0.77 -17.77
C MET A 123 0.09 0.65 -18.26
N ALA A 124 0.78 1.47 -17.46
CA ALA A 124 1.26 2.78 -17.86
C ALA A 124 2.32 2.68 -18.95
N ALA A 125 3.26 1.72 -18.85
CA ALA A 125 4.24 1.45 -19.89
C ALA A 125 3.59 0.92 -21.19
N LEU A 126 2.58 0.06 -21.09
CA LEU A 126 1.81 -0.45 -22.23
C LEU A 126 1.03 0.67 -22.93
N THR A 127 0.45 1.59 -22.16
CA THR A 127 -0.27 2.78 -22.67
C THR A 127 0.69 3.76 -23.32
N ASN A 128 1.89 3.96 -22.74
CA ASN A 128 2.90 4.86 -23.27
C ASN A 128 3.59 4.31 -24.54
N ALA A 129 3.60 2.98 -24.73
CA ALA A 129 4.12 2.33 -25.94
C ALA A 129 3.18 2.43 -27.16
N ALA A 130 1.92 2.88 -26.98
CA ALA A 130 0.96 3.07 -28.05
C ALA A 130 0.80 4.58 -28.37
N PRO A 131 1.76 5.18 -29.08
CA PRO A 131 1.41 5.74 -30.40
C PRO A 131 2.55 5.74 -31.45
N SER A 132 3.75 5.21 -31.16
CA SER A 132 4.93 5.38 -32.02
C SER A 132 5.26 4.19 -32.94
N ALA A 133 4.68 3.01 -32.70
CA ALA A 133 4.91 1.83 -33.53
C ALA A 133 4.11 1.84 -34.86
N SER A 134 2.95 2.51 -34.93
CA SER A 134 2.13 2.54 -36.15
C SER A 134 2.58 3.60 -37.16
N VAL A 135 3.25 4.68 -36.71
CA VAL A 135 3.69 5.77 -37.58
C VAL A 135 4.97 5.41 -38.35
N ASN A 136 5.90 4.66 -37.75
CA ASN A 136 7.13 4.21 -38.43
C ASN A 136 6.87 3.08 -39.45
N ALA A 137 5.89 2.20 -39.19
CA ALA A 137 5.57 1.09 -40.09
C ALA A 137 4.93 1.56 -41.42
N LEU A 138 4.26 2.72 -41.43
CA LEU A 138 3.67 3.30 -42.65
C LEU A 138 4.67 4.18 -43.44
N GLN A 139 5.76 4.63 -42.82
CA GLN A 139 6.74 5.51 -43.48
C GLN A 139 7.81 4.74 -44.28
N GLY A 140 8.10 3.48 -43.90
CA GLY A 140 9.03 2.61 -44.64
C GLY A 140 8.48 2.14 -45.99
N THR A 141 7.18 1.84 -46.07
CA THR A 141 6.55 1.27 -47.27
C THR A 141 6.39 2.29 -48.41
N ASN A 142 6.27 3.59 -48.09
CA ASN A 142 6.03 4.62 -49.10
C ASN A 142 7.30 5.08 -49.85
N ARG A 143 8.50 4.72 -49.38
CA ARG A 143 9.77 5.10 -50.03
C ARG A 143 10.26 4.11 -51.08
N GLU A 144 9.76 2.87 -51.09
CA GLU A 144 10.20 1.86 -52.06
C GLU A 144 9.34 1.82 -53.34
N ILE A 145 8.15 2.43 -53.32
CA ILE A 145 7.22 2.43 -54.46
C ILE A 145 7.57 3.54 -55.48
N PHE A 146 8.37 4.54 -55.10
CA PHE A 146 8.74 5.68 -55.94
C PHE A 146 10.18 5.54 -56.51
N LYS A 147 10.45 4.44 -57.22
CA LYS A 147 11.58 4.37 -58.16
C LYS A 147 11.03 4.42 -59.59
N GLU A 148 10.91 5.63 -60.12
CA GLU A 148 10.75 5.87 -61.56
C GLU A 148 11.94 5.26 -62.33
N PRO A 149 11.71 4.51 -63.42
CA PRO A 149 12.78 4.13 -64.34
C PRO A 149 13.19 5.36 -65.18
N PRO A 150 14.50 5.68 -65.26
CA PRO A 150 14.98 6.83 -66.02
C PRO A 150 14.94 6.55 -67.53
N HIS A 151 14.28 7.47 -68.24
CA HIS A 151 14.37 7.82 -69.66
C HIS A 151 14.97 6.84 -70.70
N GLY A 152 14.24 6.70 -71.81
CA GLY A 152 14.83 7.09 -73.10
C GLY A 152 14.64 6.16 -74.30
N ARG A 153 13.69 6.57 -75.15
CA ARG A 153 13.54 6.30 -76.61
C ARG A 153 13.01 4.94 -77.04
#